data_AF-A0A1F7I1J9-F1
#
_entry.id   AF-A0A1F7I1J9-F1
#
_cell.length_a   1.000
_cell.length_b   1.000
_cell.length_c   1.000
_cell.angle_alpha   90.00
_cell.angle_beta   90.00
_cell.angle_gamma   90.00
#
_symmetry.space_group_name_H-M   'P 1'
#
loop_
_entity.id
_entity.type
_entity.pdbx_description
1 polymer ?
#
loop_
_entity_poly.entity_id
_entity_poly.type
_entity_poly.pdbx_seq_one_letter_code
_entity_poly.pdbx_strand_id
1 'polypeptide(L)'
;MSQIVLFPQTIFRYLKILLTLSSQQYEWWIALFELSCFIFAALVIYVTIRKRMKPAYILYCLLGLLLPASTGTFSGLPRYVVILFPLFLALALVKIGWTKLLYLILAGIILLLTTMLFSRGYFIA
;
A
#
# COMPACT_ATOMS: atom_id res chain seq x y z
N MET A 1 -10.87 3.37 -26.58
CA MET A 1 -9.44 3.08 -26.80
C MET A 1 -8.77 2.97 -25.43
N SER A 2 -8.54 1.74 -24.98
CA SER A 2 -7.93 1.42 -23.69
C SER A 2 -6.45 1.82 -23.71
N GLN A 3 -6.16 3.05 -23.27
CA GLN A 3 -4.78 3.43 -22.98
C GLN A 3 -4.32 2.60 -21.80
N ILE A 4 -3.41 1.65 -22.05
CA ILE A 4 -2.71 0.92 -21.00
C ILE A 4 -1.98 1.99 -20.18
N VAL A 5 -2.46 2.25 -18.97
CA VAL A 5 -1.83 3.23 -18.08
C VAL A 5 -0.55 2.58 -17.56
N LEU A 6 0.59 3.14 -17.95
CA LEU A 6 1.88 2.67 -17.49
C LEU A 6 2.08 3.08 -16.02
N PHE A 7 2.60 2.17 -15.20
CA PHE A 7 2.88 2.38 -13.77
C PHE A 7 3.68 3.65 -13.41
N PRO A 8 4.61 4.19 -14.24
CA PRO A 8 5.29 5.44 -13.91
C PRO A 8 4.35 6.63 -13.91
N GLN A 9 3.29 6.58 -14.72
CA GLN A 9 2.29 7.65 -14.83
C GLN A 9 1.51 7.80 -13.52
N THR A 10 1.17 6.67 -12.87
CA THR A 10 0.49 6.65 -11.57
C THR A 10 1.38 7.27 -10.49
N ILE A 11 2.64 6.85 -10.40
CA ILE A 11 3.60 7.41 -9.42
C ILE A 11 3.79 8.90 -9.65
N PHE A 12 3.98 9.34 -10.90
CA PHE A 12 4.17 10.75 -11.24
C PHE A 12 2.96 11.61 -10.86
N ARG A 13 1.73 11.09 -11.02
CA ARG A 13 0.51 11.80 -10.60
C ARG A 13 0.47 12.05 -9.11
N TYR A 14 0.81 11.05 -8.29
CA TYR A 14 0.81 11.17 -6.84
C TYR A 14 1.96 12.03 -6.32
N LEU A 15 3.14 11.95 -6.94
CA LEU A 15 4.23 12.89 -6.67
C LEU A 15 3.84 14.33 -7.03
N LYS A 16 3.13 14.53 -8.16
CA LYS A 16 2.61 15.85 -8.53
C LYS A 16 1.63 16.37 -7.47
N ILE A 17 0.67 15.55 -7.04
CA ILE A 17 -0.26 15.89 -5.95
C ILE A 17 0.49 16.36 -4.70
N LEU A 18 1.52 15.63 -4.28
CA LEU A 18 2.31 15.96 -3.09
C LEU A 18 3.10 17.27 -3.23
N LEU A 19 3.51 17.63 -4.45
CA LEU A 19 4.30 18.83 -4.73
C LEU A 19 3.44 20.07 -5.06
N THR A 20 2.21 19.89 -5.56
CA THR A 20 1.35 21.00 -6.02
C THR A 20 0.20 21.33 -5.08
N LEU A 21 -0.29 20.38 -4.29
CA LEU A 21 -1.40 20.63 -3.35
C LEU A 21 -0.87 21.05 -1.98
N SER A 22 -1.62 21.91 -1.29
CA SER A 22 -1.25 22.36 0.05
C SER A 22 -1.52 21.25 1.07
N SER A 23 -0.70 21.19 2.12
CA SER A 23 -0.84 20.21 3.22
C SER A 23 -2.12 20.38 4.06
N GLN A 24 -2.89 21.45 3.82
CA GLN A 24 -4.19 21.71 4.45
C GLN A 24 -5.33 20.90 3.82
N GLN A 25 -5.15 20.39 2.60
CA GLN A 25 -6.18 19.63 1.91
C GLN A 25 -6.12 18.15 2.28
N TYR A 26 -7.28 17.53 2.46
CA TYR A 26 -7.41 16.12 2.84
C TYR A 26 -6.81 15.19 1.77
N GLU A 27 -6.89 15.56 0.49
CA GLU A 27 -6.36 14.79 -0.64
C GLU A 27 -4.83 14.59 -0.56
N TRP A 28 -4.11 15.56 0.02
CA TRP A 28 -2.66 15.44 0.21
C TRP A 28 -2.32 14.32 1.19
N TRP A 29 -3.05 14.21 2.30
CA TRP A 29 -2.87 13.15 3.30
C TRP A 29 -3.26 11.78 2.77
N ILE A 30 -4.33 11.69 1.98
CA ILE A 30 -4.74 10.45 1.31
C ILE A 30 -3.67 9.99 0.31
N ALA A 31 -3.18 10.91 -0.53
CA ALA A 31 -2.14 10.61 -1.51
C ALA A 31 -0.84 10.15 -0.84
N LEU A 32 -0.44 10.78 0.26
CA LEU A 32 0.71 10.35 1.06
C LEU A 32 0.50 8.94 1.61
N PHE A 33 -0.68 8.65 2.15
CA PHE A 33 -1.01 7.35 2.71
C PHE A 33 -0.98 6.25 1.64
N GLU A 34 -1.61 6.46 0.49
CA GLU A 34 -1.63 5.50 -0.63
C GLU A 34 -0.21 5.22 -1.17
N LEU A 35 0.61 6.26 -1.33
CA LEU A 35 2.00 6.13 -1.76
C LEU A 35 2.82 5.37 -0.69
N SER A 36 2.62 5.67 0.59
CA SER A 36 3.29 4.96 1.68
C SER A 36 2.92 3.46 1.71
N CYS A 37 1.65 3.11 1.47
CA CYS A 37 1.20 1.72 1.35
C CYS A 37 1.84 1.01 0.15
N PHE A 38 1.98 1.70 -0.98
CA PHE A 38 2.68 1.16 -2.16
C PHE A 38 4.15 0.85 -1.86
N ILE A 39 4.87 1.80 -1.26
CA ILE A 39 6.29 1.62 -0.87
C ILE A 39 6.42 0.48 0.14
N PHE A 40 5.56 0.45 1.17
CA PHE A 40 5.55 -0.61 2.17
C PHE A 40 5.37 -1.98 1.51
N ALA A 41 4.40 -2.11 0.61
CA ALA A 41 4.14 -3.37 -0.06
C ALA A 41 5.31 -3.80 -0.97
N ALA A 42 5.92 -2.86 -1.70
CA ALA A 42 7.11 -3.12 -2.51
C ALA A 42 8.31 -3.58 -1.64
N LEU A 43 8.54 -2.95 -0.48
CA LEU A 43 9.59 -3.35 0.46
C LEU A 43 9.37 -4.77 1.00
N VAL A 44 8.14 -5.13 1.35
CA VAL A 44 7.86 -6.49 1.87
C VAL A 44 7.96 -7.54 0.76
N ILE A 45 7.58 -7.22 -0.48
CA ILE A 45 7.85 -8.11 -1.64
C ILE A 45 9.35 -8.32 -1.81
N TYR A 46 10.16 -7.27 -1.69
CA TYR A 46 11.61 -7.38 -1.72
C TYR A 46 12.16 -8.30 -0.61
N VAL A 47 11.64 -8.18 0.61
CA VAL A 47 11.99 -9.10 1.72
C VAL A 47 11.57 -10.53 1.43
N THR A 48 10.39 -10.75 0.83
CA THR A 48 9.87 -12.07 0.43
C THR A 48 10.81 -12.75 -0.56
N ILE A 49 11.32 -12.00 -1.55
CA ILE A 49 12.30 -12.47 -2.53
C ILE A 49 13.63 -12.81 -1.83
N ARG A 50 14.13 -11.92 -0.96
CA ARG A 50 15.36 -12.12 -0.18
C ARG A 50 15.29 -13.36 0.71
N LYS A 51 14.12 -13.64 1.31
CA LYS A 51 13.87 -14.81 2.17
C LYS A 51 13.59 -16.10 1.38
N ARG A 52 13.69 -16.07 0.04
CA ARG A 52 13.52 -17.24 -0.85
C ARG A 52 12.21 -18.00 -0.59
N MET A 53 11.12 -17.26 -0.37
CA MET A 53 9.79 -17.87 -0.22
C MET A 53 9.34 -18.52 -1.54
N LYS A 54 8.31 -19.38 -1.47
CA LYS A 54 7.79 -20.09 -2.65
C LYS A 54 7.49 -19.11 -3.80
N PRO A 55 7.88 -19.42 -5.05
CA PRO A 55 7.70 -18.51 -6.18
C PRO A 55 6.23 -18.14 -6.43
N ALA A 56 5.30 -19.05 -6.12
CA ALA A 56 3.86 -18.79 -6.17
C ALA A 56 3.42 -17.62 -5.27
N TYR A 57 4.04 -17.44 -4.09
CA TYR A 57 3.75 -16.33 -3.19
C TYR A 57 4.29 -15.00 -3.72
N ILE A 58 5.50 -15.03 -4.31
CA ILE A 58 6.09 -13.85 -4.93
C ILE A 58 5.22 -13.39 -6.10
N LEU A 59 4.79 -14.33 -6.95
CA LEU A 59 3.93 -14.04 -8.10
C LEU A 59 2.57 -13.49 -7.65
N TYR A 60 1.95 -14.07 -6.62
CA TYR A 60 0.69 -13.58 -6.06
C TYR A 60 0.80 -12.13 -5.57
N CYS A 61 1.83 -11.82 -4.78
CA CYS A 61 2.04 -10.46 -4.28
C CYS A 61 2.36 -9.46 -5.38
N LEU A 62 3.17 -9.87 -6.36
CA LEU A 62 3.56 -9.02 -7.48
C LEU A 62 2.36 -8.70 -8.38
N LEU A 63 1.54 -9.70 -8.72
CA LEU A 63 0.32 -9.50 -9.49
C LEU A 63 -0.72 -8.68 -8.72
N GLY A 64 -0.96 -8.99 -7.44
CA GLY A 64 -1.93 -8.28 -6.62
C GLY A 64 -1.56 -6.82 -6.32
N LEU A 65 -0.29 -6.43 -6.48
CA LEU A 65 0.15 -5.03 -6.40
C LEU A 65 0.19 -4.35 -7.76
N LEU A 66 0.69 -5.02 -8.80
CA LEU A 66 0.80 -4.43 -10.14
C LEU A 66 -0.55 -4.23 -10.82
N LEU A 67 -1.50 -5.15 -10.63
CA LEU A 67 -2.84 -5.04 -11.20
C LEU A 67 -3.53 -3.74 -10.76
N PRO A 68 -3.72 -3.44 -9.47
CA PRO A 68 -4.32 -2.18 -9.04
C PRO A 68 -3.43 -0.97 -9.35
N ALA A 69 -2.10 -1.09 -9.38
CA ALA A 69 -1.23 0.03 -9.78
C ALA A 69 -1.34 0.39 -11.28
N SER A 70 -1.74 -0.57 -12.12
CA SER A 70 -1.90 -0.42 -13.58
C SER A 70 -3.24 0.17 -14.02
N THR A 71 -4.20 0.36 -13.09
CA THR A 71 -5.50 0.97 -13.41
C THR A 71 -5.44 2.51 -13.50
N GLY A 72 -4.28 3.12 -13.19
CA GLY A 72 -4.07 4.56 -13.28
C GLY A 72 -4.52 5.38 -12.07
N THR A 73 -4.97 4.71 -10.99
CA THR A 73 -5.23 5.34 -9.69
C THR A 73 -4.72 4.44 -8.58
N PHE A 74 -4.21 5.02 -7.49
CA PHE A 74 -3.95 4.27 -6.26
C PHE A 74 -5.16 4.23 -5.33
N SER A 75 -6.33 4.65 -5.83
CA SER A 75 -7.56 4.67 -5.06
C SER A 75 -7.87 3.28 -4.52
N GLY A 76 -7.84 3.16 -3.19
CA GLY A 76 -8.03 1.87 -2.52
C GLY A 76 -6.82 0.95 -2.55
N LEU A 77 -5.59 1.40 -2.85
CA LEU A 77 -4.38 0.59 -2.68
C LEU A 77 -4.26 -0.09 -1.31
N PRO A 78 -4.57 0.59 -0.19
CA PRO A 78 -4.49 -0.01 1.13
C PRO A 78 -5.28 -1.32 1.27
N ARG A 79 -6.49 -1.44 0.67
CA ARG A 79 -7.26 -2.69 0.72
C ARG A 79 -6.57 -3.83 -0.01
N TYR A 80 -5.98 -3.56 -1.18
CA TYR A 80 -5.32 -4.59 -1.98
C TYR A 80 -4.07 -5.10 -1.27
N VAL A 81 -3.33 -4.23 -0.60
CA VAL A 81 -2.14 -4.60 0.18
C VAL A 81 -2.51 -5.50 1.37
N VAL A 82 -3.64 -5.25 2.06
CA VAL A 82 -4.07 -6.08 3.20
C VAL A 82 -4.53 -7.48 2.76
N ILE A 83 -5.05 -7.63 1.54
CA ILE A 83 -5.47 -8.93 0.98
C ILE A 83 -4.26 -9.82 0.62
N LEU A 84 -3.07 -9.24 0.48
CA LEU A 84 -1.84 -9.96 0.16
C LEU A 84 -1.30 -10.75 1.36
N PHE A 85 -2.03 -11.79 1.80
CA PHE A 85 -1.66 -12.67 2.91
C PHE A 85 -0.18 -13.11 2.93
N PRO A 86 0.49 -13.43 1.80
CA PRO A 86 1.89 -13.83 1.84
C PRO A 86 2.86 -12.71 2.27
N LEU A 87 2.49 -11.43 2.18
CA LEU A 87 3.27 -10.33 2.80
C LEU A 87 3.37 -10.52 4.32
N PHE A 88 2.28 -10.89 4.97
CA PHE A 88 2.23 -11.05 6.42
C PHE A 88 2.99 -12.29 6.88
N LEU A 89 3.02 -13.35 6.04
CA LEU A 89 3.90 -14.51 6.26
C LEU A 89 5.38 -14.11 6.21
N ALA A 90 5.78 -13.28 5.24
CA ALA A 90 7.17 -12.79 5.16
C ALA A 90 7.55 -11.95 6.38
N LEU A 91 6.63 -11.09 6.86
CA LEU A 91 6.81 -10.32 8.09
C LEU A 91 6.92 -11.21 9.34
N ALA A 92 6.16 -12.31 9.41
CA ALA A 92 6.22 -13.25 10.53
C ALA A 92 7.60 -13.94 10.67
N LEU A 93 8.29 -14.15 9.54
CA LEU A 93 9.65 -14.72 9.49
C LEU A 93 10.74 -13.74 9.96
N VAL A 94 10.42 -12.46 10.11
CA VAL A 94 11.35 -11.48 10.67
C VAL A 94 11.35 -11.65 12.20
N LYS A 95 12.48 -12.12 12.75
CA LYS A 95 12.67 -12.28 14.19
C LYS A 95 12.82 -10.91 14.86
N ILE A 96 11.79 -10.42 15.54
CA ILE A 96 11.91 -9.40 16.58
C ILE A 96 10.72 -9.52 17.56
N GLY A 97 10.98 -9.31 18.86
CA GLY A 97 9.95 -9.20 19.90
C GLY A 97 9.20 -7.86 19.89
N TRP A 98 9.88 -6.76 20.26
CA TRP A 98 9.24 -5.44 20.45
C TRP A 98 8.69 -4.79 19.16
N THR A 99 9.32 -4.99 18.01
CA THR A 99 8.81 -4.39 16.76
C THR A 99 7.52 -5.04 16.26
N LYS A 100 7.21 -6.30 16.65
CA LYS A 100 5.89 -6.90 16.38
C LYS A 100 4.79 -6.19 17.14
N LEU A 101 5.04 -5.87 18.42
CA LEU A 101 4.11 -5.11 19.25
C LEU A 101 3.93 -3.68 18.71
N LEU A 102 5.02 -3.01 18.36
CA LEU A 102 4.98 -1.70 17.73
C LEU A 102 4.18 -1.72 16.42
N TYR A 103 4.42 -2.72 15.56
CA TYR A 103 3.68 -2.91 14.32
C TYR A 103 2.19 -3.13 14.58
N LEU A 104 1.81 -3.97 15.54
CA LEU A 104 0.41 -4.21 15.91
C LEU A 104 -0.28 -2.94 16.39
N ILE A 105 0.38 -2.15 17.26
CA ILE A 105 -0.18 -0.89 17.76
C ILE A 105 -0.35 0.11 16.61
N LEU A 106 0.68 0.29 15.77
CA LEU A 106 0.61 1.19 14.61
C LEU A 106 -0.46 0.75 13.61
N ALA A 107 -0.53 -0.55 13.29
CA ALA A 107 -1.55 -1.10 12.40
C ALA A 107 -2.96 -0.91 12.98
N GLY A 108 -3.15 -1.09 14.28
CA GLY A 108 -4.42 -0.84 14.97
C GLY A 108 -4.85 0.63 14.90
N ILE A 109 -3.92 1.56 15.14
CA ILE A 109 -4.20 3.01 15.04
C ILE A 109 -4.56 3.37 13.59
N ILE A 110 -3.78 2.91 12.61
CA ILE A 110 -4.04 3.15 11.19
C ILE A 110 -5.40 2.59 10.78
N LEU A 111 -5.77 1.40 11.25
CA LEU A 111 -7.05 0.77 10.98
C LEU A 111 -8.22 1.58 11.58
N LEU A 112 -8.08 2.05 12.81
CA LEU A 112 -9.09 2.93 13.41
C LEU A 112 -9.26 4.23 12.63
N LEU A 113 -8.15 4.89 12.27
CA LEU A 113 -8.18 6.14 11.49
C LEU A 113 -8.83 5.95 10.11
N THR A 114 -8.43 4.90 9.37
CA THR A 114 -9.03 4.60 8.06
C THR A 114 -10.51 4.25 8.17
N THR A 115 -10.93 3.58 9.24
CA THR A 115 -12.36 3.29 9.49
C THR A 115 -13.16 4.57 9.79
N MET A 116 -12.59 5.50 10.55
CA MET A 116 -13.19 6.82 10.82
C MET A 116 -13.28 7.69 9.55
N LEU A 117 -12.25 7.66 8.71
CA LEU A 117 -12.23 8.39 7.43
C LEU A 117 -13.22 7.81 6.43
N PHE A 118 -13.36 6.48 6.41
CA PHE A 118 -14.34 5.77 5.59
C PHE A 118 -15.78 6.09 6.03
N SER A 119 -16.08 6.08 7.33
CA SER A 119 -17.43 6.37 7.83
C SER A 119 -17.90 7.81 7.54
N ARG A 120 -16.95 8.73 7.39
CA ARG A 120 -17.21 10.12 7.00
C ARG A 120 -17.29 10.34 5.49
N GLY A 121 -17.08 9.31 4.67
CA GLY A 121 -17.12 9.41 3.21
C GLY A 121 -15.92 10.12 2.56
N TYR A 122 -14.88 10.46 3.34
CA TYR A 122 -13.63 11.01 2.79
C TYR A 122 -12.82 9.97 2.02
N PHE A 123 -13.03 8.70 2.36
CA PHE A 123 -12.46 7.56 1.65
C PHE A 123 -13.59 6.81 0.96
N ILE A 124 -13.73 7.00 -0.35
CA ILE A 124 -14.61 6.18 -1.18
C ILE A 124 -13.79 4.96 -1.57
N ALA A 125 -14.22 3.78 -1.11
CA ALA A 125 -13.60 2.51 -1.47
C ALA A 125 -13.74 2.22 -2.98
#